data_AF-A0A024GKW7-F1
#
_entry.id   AF-A0A024GKW7-F1
#
_cell.length_a   1.000
_cell.length_b   1.000
_cell.length_c   1.000
_cell.angle_alpha   90.00
_cell.angle_beta   90.00
_cell.angle_gamma   90.00
#
_symmetry.space_group_name_H-M   'P 1'
#
loop_
_entity.id
_entity.type
_entity.pdbx_description
1 polymer ?
#
loop_
_entity_poly.entity_id
_entity_poly.type
_entity_poly.pdbx_seq_one_letter_code
_entity_poly.pdbx_strand_id
1 'polypeptide(L)'
;MSDTLCFVCSERLVPAATTWQKALISSIVLYRVDEDKQGTGVNEVDMCLEEYRRTLNTEQLGQCLLYCKRLDSTQTYLHLTLKPRAPDGFVCFTKSQTDGKGRGKNKWESPEGCLTFSYNSTFTDGNTLPLIQYLVSLAIIKCVEKWDPTCTCVQIKWPNDIYANGQKIGGVLCQSEFSNGTFGVTTGVGLNLSNCEPTTCLCDVISNASGLTKEAFLATFCNILEPMEKQFKISGFEPFRREYLQKWLHTNQKVRYRYDRDSQAMPAVIRGLTQNGCLLAEGSAGQKLELYPDGNSLDFFSGLLTRK
;
A
#
# COMPACT_ATOMS: atom_id res chain seq x y z
N MET A 1 5.42 -1.23 -29.87
CA MET A 1 5.42 0.15 -29.33
C MET A 1 6.09 0.08 -27.98
N SER A 2 7.23 0.74 -27.78
CA SER A 2 7.84 0.84 -26.46
C SER A 2 6.87 1.53 -25.51
N ASP A 3 6.48 0.89 -24.41
CA ASP A 3 5.67 1.53 -23.38
C ASP A 3 6.45 2.73 -22.82
N THR A 4 6.04 3.94 -23.20
CA THR A 4 6.74 5.18 -22.86
C THR A 4 6.51 5.52 -21.40
N LEU A 5 7.60 5.76 -20.67
CA LEU A 5 7.56 6.21 -19.29
C LEU A 5 7.12 7.68 -19.26
N CYS A 6 6.09 7.99 -18.48
CA CYS A 6 5.49 9.31 -18.38
C CYS A 6 5.79 9.88 -17.00
N PHE A 7 6.29 11.10 -16.93
CA PHE A 7 6.57 11.78 -15.66
C PHE A 7 5.68 13.01 -15.50
N VAL A 8 5.03 13.10 -14.34
CA VAL A 8 4.10 14.16 -13.98
C VAL A 8 4.54 14.72 -12.63
N CYS A 9 4.75 16.03 -12.51
CA CYS A 9 5.13 16.63 -11.23
C CYS A 9 4.55 18.04 -11.15
N SER A 10 4.08 18.45 -9.97
CA SER A 10 3.51 19.78 -9.77
C SER A 10 4.59 20.86 -9.81
N GLU A 11 4.24 22.06 -10.28
CA GLU A 11 5.18 23.18 -10.47
C GLU A 11 5.99 23.51 -9.23
N ARG A 12 5.37 23.39 -8.04
CA ARG A 12 6.01 23.69 -6.74
C ARG A 12 7.21 22.80 -6.44
N LEU A 13 7.28 21.61 -7.04
CA LEU A 13 8.34 20.61 -6.80
C LEU A 13 9.28 20.43 -8.00
N VAL A 14 9.10 21.22 -9.06
CA VAL A 14 9.93 21.17 -10.28
C VAL A 14 11.43 21.33 -9.99
N PRO A 15 11.91 22.25 -9.11
CA PRO A 15 13.34 22.38 -8.84
C PRO A 15 13.97 21.10 -8.28
N ALA A 16 13.28 20.41 -7.37
CA ALA A 16 13.70 19.13 -6.81
C ALA A 16 13.66 18.00 -7.86
N ALA A 17 12.67 18.02 -8.77
CA ALA A 17 12.55 17.06 -9.87
C ALA A 17 13.65 17.20 -10.92
N THR A 18 14.19 18.40 -11.16
CA THR A 18 15.23 18.65 -12.18
C THR A 18 16.51 17.84 -11.98
N THR A 19 16.90 17.53 -10.74
CA THR A 19 18.08 16.70 -10.44
C THR A 19 17.87 15.24 -10.87
N TRP A 20 16.65 14.72 -10.72
CA TRP A 20 16.22 13.39 -11.17
C TRP A 20 16.02 13.31 -12.67
N GLN A 21 15.44 14.37 -13.22
CA GLN A 21 15.14 14.50 -14.63
C GLN A 21 16.38 14.32 -15.50
N LYS A 22 17.56 14.79 -15.04
CA LYS A 22 18.84 14.60 -15.74
C LYS A 22 19.35 13.16 -15.72
N ALA A 23 19.05 12.39 -14.66
CA ALA A 23 19.39 10.98 -14.57
C ALA A 23 18.44 10.07 -15.38
N LEU A 24 17.29 10.60 -15.80
CA LEU A 24 16.17 9.88 -16.42
C LEU A 24 16.05 10.09 -17.96
N ILE A 25 17.01 10.74 -18.62
CA ILE A 25 17.00 11.04 -20.08
C ILE A 25 17.33 9.73 -20.87
N SER A 26 16.64 9.28 -21.93
CA SER A 26 16.13 9.93 -23.16
C SER A 26 14.74 9.48 -23.61
N SER A 27 14.04 8.67 -22.82
CA SER A 27 12.79 8.00 -23.19
C SER A 27 11.60 8.30 -22.26
N ILE A 28 11.71 9.37 -21.46
CA ILE A 28 10.61 9.87 -20.62
C ILE A 28 9.90 11.02 -21.30
N VAL A 29 8.61 10.85 -21.52
CA VAL A 29 7.73 11.97 -21.86
C VAL A 29 7.38 12.67 -20.56
N LEU A 30 7.97 13.85 -20.35
CA LEU A 30 7.52 14.76 -19.31
C LEU A 30 6.23 15.43 -19.75
N TYR A 31 5.18 15.27 -18.95
CA TYR A 31 4.02 16.14 -19.01
C TYR A 31 4.26 17.29 -18.03
N ARG A 32 4.64 18.45 -18.59
CA ARG A 32 4.62 19.72 -17.85
C ARG A 32 3.18 20.18 -17.73
N VAL A 33 2.79 20.47 -16.50
CA VAL A 33 1.50 21.05 -16.16
C VAL A 33 1.54 22.50 -16.64
N ASP A 34 0.56 22.91 -17.45
CA ASP A 34 0.27 24.28 -17.95
C ASP A 34 0.83 24.74 -19.31
N GLU A 35 1.43 23.88 -20.14
CA GLU A 35 1.49 24.20 -21.59
C GLU A 35 0.17 23.77 -22.26
N ASP A 36 -0.69 24.77 -22.44
CA ASP A 36 -1.90 24.76 -23.27
C ASP A 36 -1.55 24.25 -24.68
N LYS A 37 -1.64 22.93 -24.90
CA LYS A 37 -1.47 22.35 -26.22
C LYS A 37 -2.82 22.28 -26.92
N GLN A 38 -3.16 23.40 -27.55
CA GLN A 38 -3.89 23.38 -28.81
C GLN A 38 -3.16 22.44 -29.77
N GLY A 39 -3.63 21.20 -29.92
CA GLY A 39 -2.97 20.21 -30.78
C GLY A 39 -3.51 18.79 -30.67
N THR A 40 -4.65 18.55 -31.33
CA THR A 40 -5.13 17.27 -31.89
C THR A 40 -4.88 15.98 -31.10
N GLY A 41 -5.87 15.61 -30.26
CA GLY A 41 -6.08 14.26 -29.75
C GLY A 41 -5.67 14.09 -28.28
N VAL A 42 -6.64 14.14 -27.36
CA VAL A 42 -6.42 13.80 -25.95
C VAL A 42 -6.02 12.33 -25.89
N ASN A 43 -4.77 12.04 -25.51
CA ASN A 43 -4.29 10.67 -25.42
C ASN A 43 -4.91 10.01 -24.17
N GLU A 44 -5.11 8.69 -24.17
CA GLU A 44 -5.70 7.94 -23.03
C GLU A 44 -4.95 8.22 -21.70
N VAL A 45 -3.65 8.47 -21.80
CA VAL A 45 -2.77 8.85 -20.68
C VAL A 45 -3.14 10.21 -20.08
N ASP A 46 -3.53 11.18 -20.91
CA ASP A 46 -3.91 12.52 -20.45
C ASP A 46 -5.21 12.48 -19.64
N MET A 47 -6.22 11.74 -20.10
CA MET A 47 -7.49 11.59 -19.38
C MET A 47 -7.34 10.90 -18.02
N CYS A 48 -6.56 9.82 -17.95
CA CYS A 48 -6.28 9.13 -16.68
C CYS A 48 -5.61 10.08 -15.67
N LEU A 49 -4.62 10.85 -16.12
CA LEU A 49 -3.86 11.76 -15.26
C LEU A 49 -4.66 13.00 -14.84
N GLU A 50 -5.60 13.46 -15.66
CA GLU A 50 -6.52 14.56 -15.31
C GLU A 50 -7.39 14.22 -14.10
N GLU A 51 -7.95 13.01 -14.05
CA GLU A 51 -8.78 12.59 -12.92
C GLU A 51 -7.98 12.49 -11.61
N TYR A 52 -6.77 11.91 -11.68
CA TYR A 52 -5.83 11.88 -10.56
C TYR A 52 -5.58 13.30 -10.02
N ARG A 53 -5.24 14.23 -10.91
CA ARG A 53 -4.94 15.63 -10.56
C ARG A 53 -6.13 16.35 -9.95
N ARG A 54 -7.32 16.22 -10.55
CA ARG A 54 -8.55 16.84 -10.05
C ARG A 54 -8.90 16.38 -8.63
N THR A 55 -8.54 15.16 -8.29
CA THR A 55 -8.84 14.55 -7.00
C THR A 55 -7.75 14.81 -5.96
N LEU A 56 -6.49 15.00 -6.36
CA LEU A 56 -5.35 15.16 -5.46
C LEU A 56 -5.33 16.53 -4.78
N ASN A 57 -5.15 16.55 -3.46
CA ASN A 57 -5.15 17.74 -2.61
C ASN A 57 -4.07 17.68 -1.51
N THR A 58 -2.97 16.97 -1.77
CA THR A 58 -1.83 16.84 -0.87
C THR A 58 -0.84 18.00 -0.99
N GLU A 59 0.02 18.18 0.00
CA GLU A 59 1.13 19.13 -0.09
C GLU A 59 2.36 18.52 -0.78
N GLN A 60 2.61 17.22 -0.58
CA GLN A 60 3.83 16.54 -1.02
C GLN A 60 3.56 15.15 -1.62
N LEU A 61 2.77 14.30 -0.95
CA LEU A 61 2.55 12.92 -1.38
C LEU A 61 1.77 12.85 -2.68
N GLY A 62 2.34 12.22 -3.70
CA GLY A 62 1.70 12.07 -5.00
C GLY A 62 1.77 13.30 -5.90
N GLN A 63 2.38 14.39 -5.42
CA GLN A 63 2.61 15.61 -6.22
C GLN A 63 3.61 15.37 -7.36
N CYS A 64 4.52 14.41 -7.20
CA CYS A 64 5.36 13.92 -8.29
C CYS A 64 5.08 12.42 -8.49
N LEU A 65 4.55 12.13 -9.66
CA LEU A 65 4.01 10.85 -10.10
C LEU A 65 4.78 10.39 -11.34
N LEU A 66 5.39 9.21 -11.23
CA LEU A 66 5.88 8.45 -12.36
C LEU A 66 4.79 7.47 -12.80
N TYR A 67 4.41 7.53 -14.07
CA TYR A 67 3.44 6.62 -14.67
C TYR A 67 4.07 5.83 -15.81
N CYS A 68 3.86 4.52 -15.81
CA CYS A 68 4.14 3.67 -16.97
C CYS A 68 2.95 2.75 -17.22
N LYS A 69 2.55 2.54 -18.48
CA LYS A 69 1.45 1.60 -18.79
C LYS A 69 1.77 0.18 -18.31
N ARG A 70 3.03 -0.25 -18.47
CA ARG A 70 3.53 -1.54 -18.02
C ARG A 70 4.91 -1.37 -17.41
N LEU A 71 5.13 -1.96 -16.26
CA LEU A 71 6.41 -1.96 -15.56
C LEU A 71 6.75 -3.39 -15.10
N ASP A 72 8.00 -3.66 -14.77
CA ASP A 72 8.35 -4.92 -14.10
C ASP A 72 7.81 -4.91 -12.66
N SER A 73 8.21 -3.93 -11.85
CA SER A 73 7.60 -3.65 -10.56
C SER A 73 7.81 -2.19 -10.13
N THR A 74 6.74 -1.54 -9.65
CA THR A 74 6.81 -0.20 -9.03
C THR A 74 7.74 -0.20 -7.82
N GLN A 75 7.73 -1.29 -7.05
CA GLN A 75 8.56 -1.49 -5.87
C GLN A 75 10.04 -1.57 -6.25
N THR A 76 10.39 -2.46 -7.19
CA THR A 76 11.77 -2.60 -7.68
C THR A 76 12.26 -1.30 -8.29
N TYR A 77 11.42 -0.63 -9.07
CA TYR A 77 11.80 0.59 -9.74
C TYR A 77 12.16 1.70 -8.74
N LEU A 78 11.32 1.96 -7.72
CA LEU A 78 11.60 3.00 -6.73
C LEU A 78 12.73 2.64 -5.75
N HIS A 79 12.85 1.37 -5.38
CA HIS A 79 13.79 0.93 -4.35
C HIS A 79 15.20 0.71 -4.91
N LEU A 80 15.31 0.10 -6.10
CA LEU A 80 16.58 -0.38 -6.66
C LEU A 80 17.01 0.38 -7.91
N THR A 81 16.09 0.63 -8.84
CA THR A 81 16.43 1.18 -10.16
C THR A 81 16.67 2.68 -10.14
N LEU A 82 15.78 3.43 -9.48
CA LEU A 82 15.87 4.88 -9.42
C LEU A 82 16.97 5.26 -8.43
N LYS A 83 18.10 5.74 -8.96
CA LYS A 83 19.27 6.18 -8.20
C LYS A 83 19.70 7.60 -8.59
N PRO A 84 19.96 8.51 -7.63
CA PRO A 84 19.86 8.31 -6.16
C PRO A 84 18.44 7.92 -5.64
N ARG A 85 18.17 7.89 -4.34
CA ARG A 85 16.79 7.65 -3.85
C ARG A 85 15.84 8.83 -4.17
N ALA A 86 14.68 8.55 -4.78
CA ALA A 86 13.63 9.56 -5.03
C ALA A 86 13.15 10.27 -3.73
N PRO A 87 12.71 11.53 -3.81
CA PRO A 87 12.30 12.30 -2.63
C PRO A 87 11.05 11.73 -1.97
N ASP A 88 10.81 12.15 -0.72
CA ASP A 88 9.58 11.82 0.01
C ASP A 88 8.34 12.27 -0.76
N GLY A 89 7.30 11.44 -0.73
CA GLY A 89 6.05 11.67 -1.43
C GLY A 89 6.07 11.32 -2.92
N PHE A 90 7.21 10.89 -3.47
CA PHE A 90 7.29 10.45 -4.86
C PHE A 90 6.50 9.15 -5.06
N VAL A 91 5.59 9.12 -6.03
CA VAL A 91 4.74 7.96 -6.35
C VAL A 91 5.11 7.39 -7.71
N CYS A 92 5.17 6.06 -7.81
CA CYS A 92 5.26 5.32 -9.06
C CYS A 92 3.99 4.48 -9.23
N PHE A 93 3.24 4.70 -10.30
CA PHE A 93 1.99 4.03 -10.63
C PHE A 93 2.11 3.31 -11.97
N THR A 94 1.51 2.14 -12.08
CA THR A 94 1.42 1.42 -13.36
C THR A 94 0.07 0.73 -13.53
N LYS A 95 -0.38 0.58 -14.79
CA LYS A 95 -1.59 -0.19 -15.10
C LYS A 95 -1.36 -1.71 -14.97
N SER A 96 -0.12 -2.19 -15.14
CA SER A 96 0.23 -3.61 -15.01
C SER A 96 1.70 -3.83 -14.65
N GLN A 97 1.97 -4.81 -13.79
CA GLN A 97 3.31 -5.31 -13.48
C GLN A 97 3.56 -6.67 -14.15
N THR A 98 4.77 -6.90 -14.68
CA THR A 98 5.18 -8.21 -15.21
C THR A 98 5.97 -9.05 -14.20
N ASP A 99 6.53 -8.44 -13.14
CA ASP A 99 7.26 -9.12 -12.08
C ASP A 99 6.98 -8.48 -10.70
N GLY A 100 5.69 -8.29 -10.40
CA GLY A 100 5.23 -7.68 -9.15
C GLY A 100 5.74 -8.42 -7.90
N LYS A 101 6.12 -7.65 -6.87
CA LYS A 101 6.73 -8.18 -5.64
C LYS A 101 5.70 -8.34 -4.51
N GLY A 102 5.72 -9.49 -3.86
CA GLY A 102 5.07 -9.72 -2.56
C GLY A 102 6.10 -9.89 -1.44
N ARG A 103 5.64 -10.22 -0.23
CA ARG A 103 6.53 -10.51 0.91
C ARG A 103 7.35 -11.78 0.67
N GLY A 104 8.61 -11.77 1.12
CA GLY A 104 9.52 -12.90 0.99
C GLY A 104 9.78 -13.26 -0.47
N LYS A 105 9.44 -14.49 -0.88
CA LYS A 105 9.59 -14.98 -2.26
C LYS A 105 8.29 -14.89 -3.07
N ASN A 106 7.20 -14.37 -2.49
CA ASN A 106 5.91 -14.31 -3.15
C ASN A 106 5.92 -13.26 -4.26
N LYS A 107 5.17 -13.53 -5.33
CA LYS A 107 4.89 -12.55 -6.39
C LYS A 107 3.50 -11.95 -6.20
N TRP A 108 3.34 -10.70 -6.66
CA TRP A 108 2.03 -10.05 -6.78
C TRP A 108 1.60 -10.11 -8.24
N GLU A 109 0.53 -10.86 -8.51
CA GLU A 109 -0.10 -10.86 -9.82
C GLU A 109 -0.96 -9.61 -9.98
N SER A 110 -0.81 -8.90 -11.09
CA SER A 110 -1.56 -7.67 -11.38
C SER A 110 -2.26 -7.80 -12.74
N PRO A 111 -3.38 -8.55 -12.80
CA PRO A 111 -4.21 -8.56 -14.00
C PRO A 111 -4.81 -7.17 -14.27
N GLU A 112 -5.43 -7.02 -15.44
CA GLU A 112 -6.20 -5.81 -15.75
C GLU A 112 -7.23 -5.53 -14.64
N GLY A 113 -7.48 -4.26 -14.35
CA GLY A 113 -8.26 -3.84 -13.18
C GLY A 113 -7.49 -3.72 -11.86
N CYS A 114 -6.29 -4.31 -11.73
CA CYS A 114 -5.46 -4.16 -10.52
C CYS A 114 -4.87 -2.74 -10.40
N LEU A 115 -5.01 -2.09 -9.25
CA LEU A 115 -4.28 -0.89 -8.87
C LEU A 115 -2.95 -1.29 -8.23
N THR A 116 -1.84 -0.91 -8.87
CA THR A 116 -0.48 -1.15 -8.36
C THR A 116 0.33 0.12 -8.36
N PHE A 117 0.82 0.52 -7.19
CA PHE A 117 1.69 1.68 -7.05
C PHE A 117 2.67 1.49 -5.89
N SER A 118 3.75 2.26 -5.91
CA SER A 118 4.67 2.38 -4.78
C SER A 118 4.97 3.85 -4.51
N TYR A 119 5.32 4.19 -3.27
CA TYR A 119 5.74 5.54 -2.92
C TYR A 119 6.90 5.53 -1.92
N ASN A 120 7.64 6.63 -1.85
CA ASN A 120 8.75 6.81 -0.91
C ASN A 120 8.37 7.73 0.25
N SER A 121 8.84 7.38 1.44
CA SER A 121 8.81 8.23 2.63
C SER A 121 10.08 8.05 3.47
N THR A 122 10.38 9.02 4.33
CA THR A 122 11.54 8.99 5.21
C THR A 122 11.09 9.07 6.67
N PHE A 123 11.72 8.26 7.51
CA PHE A 123 11.49 8.20 8.96
C PHE A 123 12.83 8.27 9.71
N THR A 124 12.78 8.68 10.96
CA THR A 124 13.94 8.71 11.86
C THR A 124 13.88 7.63 12.94
N ASP A 125 12.67 7.26 13.40
CA ASP A 125 12.48 6.22 14.41
C ASP A 125 12.29 4.83 13.79
N GLY A 126 13.32 4.00 13.89
CA GLY A 126 13.33 2.61 13.43
C GLY A 126 12.28 1.71 14.11
N ASN A 127 11.84 2.04 15.33
CA ASN A 127 10.87 1.22 16.08
C ASN A 127 9.46 1.28 15.47
N THR A 128 9.17 2.34 14.73
CA THR A 128 7.86 2.54 14.09
C THR A 128 7.76 1.87 12.72
N LEU A 129 8.88 1.50 12.08
CA LEU A 129 8.88 0.97 10.71
C LEU A 129 7.97 -0.25 10.52
N PRO A 130 7.91 -1.24 11.43
CA PRO A 130 7.00 -2.37 11.29
C PRO A 130 5.52 -1.95 11.25
N LEU A 131 5.16 -0.81 11.85
CA LEU A 131 3.80 -0.30 11.97
C LEU A 131 3.33 0.47 10.71
N ILE A 132 4.23 0.82 9.80
CA ILE A 132 3.87 1.55 8.56
C ILE A 132 2.86 0.76 7.73
N GLN A 133 3.02 -0.56 7.60
CA GLN A 133 2.06 -1.38 6.86
C GLN A 133 0.64 -1.37 7.47
N TYR A 134 0.52 -1.11 8.77
CA TYR A 134 -0.75 -1.03 9.50
C TYR A 134 -1.43 0.30 9.19
N LEU A 135 -0.63 1.38 9.23
CA LEU A 135 -1.06 2.73 8.84
C LEU A 135 -1.58 2.75 7.40
N VAL A 136 -0.83 2.15 6.47
CA VAL A 136 -1.20 2.08 5.06
C VAL A 136 -2.42 1.19 4.83
N SER A 137 -2.51 0.04 5.51
CA SER A 137 -3.70 -0.81 5.44
C SER A 137 -4.94 -0.06 5.92
N LEU A 138 -4.84 0.72 7.01
CA LEU A 138 -5.92 1.56 7.50
C LEU A 138 -6.28 2.68 6.50
N ALA A 139 -5.29 3.30 5.86
CA ALA A 139 -5.54 4.30 4.82
C ALA A 139 -6.32 3.72 3.63
N ILE A 140 -6.04 2.46 3.23
CA ILE A 140 -6.82 1.75 2.21
C ILE A 140 -8.28 1.57 2.65
N ILE A 141 -8.53 1.12 3.89
CA ILE A 141 -9.90 0.98 4.40
C ILE A 141 -10.63 2.33 4.40
N LYS A 142 -9.98 3.41 4.85
CA LYS A 142 -10.56 4.76 4.82
C LYS A 142 -10.88 5.24 3.39
N CYS A 143 -10.12 4.81 2.38
CA CYS A 143 -10.46 5.08 0.98
C CYS A 143 -11.75 4.38 0.60
N VAL A 144 -11.90 3.10 0.96
CA VAL A 144 -13.12 2.33 0.72
C VAL A 144 -14.33 3.01 1.37
N GLU A 145 -14.20 3.44 2.62
CA GLU A 145 -15.27 4.12 3.36
C GLU A 145 -15.67 5.48 2.75
N LYS A 146 -14.74 6.15 2.05
CA LYS A 146 -15.06 7.39 1.35
C LYS A 146 -15.95 7.13 0.12
N TRP A 147 -15.78 5.98 -0.54
CA TRP A 147 -16.59 5.57 -1.68
C TRP A 147 -17.90 4.92 -1.24
N ASP A 148 -17.84 4.04 -0.24
CA ASP A 148 -18.99 3.39 0.35
C ASP A 148 -18.87 3.39 1.90
N PRO A 149 -19.46 4.39 2.58
CA PRO A 149 -19.45 4.46 4.04
C PRO A 149 -20.16 3.30 4.74
N THR A 150 -20.97 2.53 4.01
CA THR A 150 -21.73 1.39 4.55
C THR A 150 -20.99 0.06 4.36
N CYS A 151 -19.89 0.05 3.61
CA CYS A 151 -19.10 -1.14 3.36
C CYS A 151 -18.39 -1.62 4.63
N THR A 152 -18.81 -2.77 5.14
CA THR A 152 -18.21 -3.43 6.33
C THR A 152 -17.45 -4.71 5.99
N CYS A 153 -17.60 -5.22 4.75
CA CYS A 153 -17.02 -6.48 4.33
C CYS A 153 -15.52 -6.40 3.99
N VAL A 154 -14.99 -5.19 3.78
CA VAL A 154 -13.56 -4.96 3.52
C VAL A 154 -12.83 -4.74 4.84
N GLN A 155 -11.89 -5.61 5.15
CA GLN A 155 -11.23 -5.68 6.45
C GLN A 155 -9.73 -5.96 6.31
N ILE A 156 -8.98 -5.61 7.35
CA ILE A 156 -7.53 -5.81 7.41
C ILE A 156 -7.24 -7.22 7.95
N LYS A 157 -6.53 -8.03 7.19
CA LYS A 157 -5.87 -9.23 7.70
C LYS A 157 -4.46 -8.88 8.13
N TRP A 158 -4.18 -9.06 9.40
CA TRP A 158 -2.86 -8.85 9.96
C TRP A 158 -1.82 -9.76 9.25
N PRO A 159 -0.64 -9.22 8.91
CA PRO A 159 -0.18 -7.89 9.29
C PRO A 159 -0.35 -6.81 8.20
N ASN A 160 -0.69 -7.17 6.96
CA ASN A 160 -0.50 -6.28 5.81
C ASN A 160 -1.43 -6.58 4.61
N ASP A 161 -2.45 -7.41 4.77
CA ASP A 161 -3.33 -7.81 3.67
C ASP A 161 -4.72 -7.19 3.82
N ILE A 162 -5.38 -6.91 2.69
CA ILE A 162 -6.76 -6.41 2.63
C ILE A 162 -7.65 -7.53 2.11
N TYR A 163 -8.74 -7.80 2.82
CA TYR A 163 -9.66 -8.89 2.54
C TYR A 163 -11.07 -8.34 2.33
N ALA A 164 -11.83 -8.95 1.42
CA ALA A 164 -13.25 -8.74 1.26
C ALA A 164 -13.96 -10.10 1.20
N ASN A 165 -15.03 -10.28 1.97
CA ASN A 165 -15.79 -11.54 2.01
C ASN A 165 -14.90 -12.80 2.21
N GLY A 166 -13.85 -12.68 3.03
CA GLY A 166 -12.90 -13.76 3.32
C GLY A 166 -11.87 -14.04 2.21
N GLN A 167 -11.89 -13.31 1.10
CA GLN A 167 -10.90 -13.40 0.03
C GLN A 167 -9.92 -12.23 0.07
N LYS A 168 -8.66 -12.49 -0.29
CA LYS A 168 -7.64 -11.45 -0.38
C LYS A 168 -7.89 -10.59 -1.62
N ILE A 169 -8.06 -9.29 -1.41
CA ILE A 169 -8.20 -8.32 -2.50
C ILE A 169 -7.01 -7.35 -2.56
N GLY A 170 -6.16 -7.27 -1.54
CA GLY A 170 -5.03 -6.33 -1.55
C GLY A 170 -3.90 -6.71 -0.62
N GLY A 171 -2.78 -6.01 -0.74
CA GLY A 171 -1.61 -6.19 0.10
C GLY A 171 -0.67 -4.99 0.08
N VAL A 172 0.02 -4.81 1.20
CA VAL A 172 1.02 -3.76 1.43
C VAL A 172 2.40 -4.39 1.57
N LEU A 173 3.42 -3.80 0.94
CA LEU A 173 4.81 -4.21 1.06
C LEU A 173 5.68 -3.01 1.43
N CYS A 174 6.32 -3.04 2.60
CA CYS A 174 7.26 -2.00 3.01
C CYS A 174 8.69 -2.54 2.96
N GLN A 175 9.61 -1.79 2.34
CA GLN A 175 11.05 -2.06 2.37
C GLN A 175 11.79 -0.81 2.83
N SER A 176 12.63 -0.94 3.85
CA SER A 176 13.42 0.15 4.39
C SER A 176 14.90 0.00 4.06
N GLU A 177 15.57 1.13 3.89
CA GLU A 177 17.02 1.26 3.77
C GLU A 177 17.48 2.34 4.75
N PHE A 178 18.49 2.04 5.56
CA PHE A 178 19.06 3.02 6.49
C PHE A 178 20.26 3.71 5.84
N SER A 179 20.20 5.04 5.76
CA SER A 179 21.29 5.85 5.21
C SER A 179 21.27 7.24 5.84
N ASN A 180 22.47 7.77 6.14
CA ASN A 180 22.67 9.13 6.65
C ASN A 180 21.79 9.47 7.87
N GLY A 181 21.62 8.53 8.81
CA GLY A 181 20.84 8.74 10.04
C GLY A 181 19.32 8.68 9.86
N THR A 182 18.83 8.29 8.68
CA THR A 182 17.41 8.19 8.36
C THR A 182 17.07 6.85 7.73
N PHE A 183 15.80 6.44 7.86
CA PHE A 183 15.24 5.27 7.21
C PHE A 183 14.42 5.72 6.02
N GLY A 184 14.92 5.45 4.82
CA GLY A 184 14.14 5.57 3.61
C GLY A 184 13.25 4.34 3.45
N VAL A 185 11.93 4.50 3.42
CA VAL A 185 10.96 3.43 3.22
C VAL A 185 10.33 3.55 1.83
N THR A 186 10.33 2.46 1.07
CA THR A 186 9.56 2.32 -0.16
C THR A 186 8.37 1.41 0.14
N THR A 187 7.16 1.94 0.00
CA THR A 187 5.92 1.23 0.30
C THR A 187 5.13 0.99 -0.97
N GLY A 188 4.91 -0.29 -1.29
CA GLY A 188 4.10 -0.77 -2.39
C GLY A 188 2.71 -1.19 -1.95
N VAL A 189 1.71 -0.88 -2.77
CA VAL A 189 0.32 -1.29 -2.60
C VAL A 189 -0.14 -1.97 -3.88
N GLY A 190 -0.68 -3.18 -3.72
CA GLY A 190 -1.43 -3.88 -4.74
C GLY A 190 -2.86 -4.07 -4.28
N LEU A 191 -3.84 -3.69 -5.11
CA LEU A 191 -5.26 -3.80 -4.81
C LEU A 191 -6.02 -4.23 -6.06
N ASN A 192 -6.77 -5.32 -5.94
CA ASN A 192 -7.73 -5.75 -6.95
C ASN A 192 -8.91 -4.78 -6.92
N LEU A 193 -8.91 -3.82 -7.84
CA LEU A 193 -9.89 -2.74 -7.83
C LEU A 193 -11.12 -3.11 -8.65
N SER A 194 -10.91 -3.43 -9.92
CA SER A 194 -11.96 -3.73 -10.92
C SER A 194 -11.58 -4.91 -11.83
N ASN A 195 -10.87 -5.88 -11.28
CA ASN A 195 -10.39 -7.04 -12.01
C ASN A 195 -11.56 -7.90 -12.51
N CYS A 196 -11.38 -8.55 -13.66
CA CYS A 196 -12.34 -9.55 -14.12
C CYS A 196 -12.31 -10.81 -13.23
N GLU A 197 -13.41 -11.56 -13.23
CA GLU A 197 -13.50 -12.91 -12.68
C GLU A 197 -12.31 -13.79 -13.17
N PRO A 198 -11.74 -14.66 -12.32
CA PRO A 198 -12.28 -15.17 -11.05
C PRO A 198 -11.79 -14.43 -9.78
N THR A 199 -11.12 -13.28 -9.91
CA THR A 199 -10.59 -12.55 -8.74
C THR A 199 -11.66 -11.64 -8.15
N THR A 200 -11.99 -11.82 -6.86
CA THR A 200 -12.78 -10.82 -6.13
C THR A 200 -12.05 -9.48 -6.13
N CYS A 201 -12.76 -8.42 -6.51
CA CYS A 201 -12.23 -7.06 -6.51
C CYS A 201 -13.11 -6.11 -5.67
N LEU A 202 -12.60 -4.91 -5.40
CA LEU A 202 -13.30 -3.92 -4.60
C LEU A 202 -14.64 -3.50 -5.22
N CYS A 203 -14.69 -3.31 -6.55
CA CYS A 203 -15.90 -2.90 -7.26
C CYS A 203 -17.05 -3.92 -7.15
N ASP A 204 -16.76 -5.19 -6.89
CA ASP A 204 -17.79 -6.24 -6.73
C ASP A 204 -18.47 -6.21 -5.36
N VAL A 205 -17.83 -5.60 -4.36
CA VAL A 205 -18.26 -5.69 -2.96
C VAL A 205 -18.76 -4.36 -2.38
N ILE A 206 -18.54 -3.25 -3.07
CA ILE A 206 -19.08 -1.93 -2.69
C ILE A 206 -20.41 -1.66 -3.38
N SER A 207 -21.28 -0.91 -2.70
CA SER A 207 -22.64 -0.63 -3.15
C SER A 207 -22.70 0.31 -4.36
N ASN A 208 -21.69 1.18 -4.50
CA ASN A 208 -21.60 2.13 -5.59
C ASN A 208 -20.15 2.29 -6.06
N ALA A 209 -19.81 1.66 -7.17
CA ALA A 209 -18.51 1.80 -7.84
C ALA A 209 -18.50 2.89 -8.92
N SER A 210 -19.57 3.68 -9.06
CA SER A 210 -19.67 4.70 -10.11
C SER A 210 -18.58 5.76 -9.92
N GLY A 211 -17.73 5.94 -10.94
CA GLY A 211 -16.61 6.87 -10.91
C GLY A 211 -15.39 6.38 -10.13
N LEU A 212 -15.40 5.14 -9.61
CA LEU A 212 -14.23 4.56 -8.99
C LEU A 212 -13.23 4.10 -10.06
N THR A 213 -12.16 4.87 -10.22
CA THR A 213 -11.03 4.54 -11.10
C THR A 213 -9.76 4.30 -10.28
N LYS A 214 -8.72 3.74 -10.92
CA LYS A 214 -7.41 3.52 -10.29
C LYS A 214 -6.79 4.85 -9.85
N GLU A 215 -6.94 5.85 -10.69
CA GLU A 215 -6.44 7.20 -10.55
C GLU A 215 -7.17 7.96 -9.44
N ALA A 216 -8.51 7.90 -9.41
CA ALA A 216 -9.30 8.52 -8.36
C ALA A 216 -9.04 7.86 -6.99
N PHE A 217 -8.89 6.53 -6.94
CA PHE A 217 -8.53 5.82 -5.72
C PHE A 217 -7.13 6.18 -5.25
N LEU A 218 -6.13 6.20 -6.15
CA LEU A 218 -4.74 6.57 -5.81
C LEU A 218 -4.65 8.00 -5.25
N ALA A 219 -5.31 8.97 -5.90
CA ALA A 219 -5.35 10.35 -5.40
C ALA A 219 -6.04 10.45 -4.03
N THR A 220 -7.16 9.73 -3.85
CA THR A 220 -7.86 9.65 -2.57
C THR A 220 -6.99 9.03 -1.48
N PHE A 221 -6.24 7.99 -1.81
CA PHE A 221 -5.27 7.37 -0.92
C PHE A 221 -4.18 8.36 -0.49
N CYS A 222 -3.60 9.11 -1.42
CA CYS A 222 -2.61 10.14 -1.08
C CYS A 222 -3.20 11.20 -0.13
N ASN A 223 -4.42 11.67 -0.40
CA ASN A 223 -5.10 12.67 0.45
C ASN A 223 -5.36 12.18 1.88
N ILE A 224 -5.64 10.88 2.05
CA ILE A 224 -5.87 10.27 3.36
C ILE A 224 -4.55 9.99 4.07
N LEU A 225 -3.58 9.44 3.34
CA LEU A 225 -2.33 8.97 3.93
C LEU A 225 -1.41 10.11 4.37
N GLU A 226 -1.30 11.22 3.61
CA GLU A 226 -0.38 12.30 3.96
C GLU A 226 -0.58 12.84 5.39
N PRO A 227 -1.79 13.26 5.82
CA PRO A 227 -1.99 13.71 7.20
C PRO A 227 -1.81 12.58 8.22
N MET A 228 -2.18 11.35 7.88
CA MET A 228 -1.96 10.18 8.75
C MET A 228 -0.46 9.93 8.99
N GLU A 229 0.36 10.00 7.94
CA GLU A 229 1.81 9.81 8.03
C GLU A 229 2.47 10.95 8.82
N LYS A 230 2.03 12.21 8.61
CA LYS A 230 2.48 13.37 9.41
C LYS A 230 2.22 13.13 10.91
N GLN A 231 1.02 12.70 11.28
CA GLN A 231 0.70 12.38 12.68
C GLN A 231 1.47 11.16 13.19
N PHE A 232 1.64 10.13 12.37
CA PHE A 232 2.40 8.92 12.72
C PHE A 232 3.86 9.23 13.02
N LYS A 233 4.49 10.13 12.27
CA LYS A 233 5.87 10.59 12.53
C LYS A 233 6.03 11.32 13.87
N ILE A 234 4.96 11.90 14.40
CA ILE A 234 4.97 12.64 15.67
C ILE A 234 4.61 11.74 16.86
N SER A 235 3.57 10.93 16.73
CA SER A 235 2.95 10.21 17.85
C SER A 235 3.01 8.69 17.73
N GLY A 236 3.68 8.16 16.70
CA GLY A 236 3.69 6.73 16.40
C GLY A 236 2.30 6.22 16.00
N PHE A 237 2.06 4.92 16.24
CA PHE A 237 0.83 4.25 15.80
C PHE A 237 -0.36 4.39 16.75
N GLU A 238 -0.14 4.82 17.99
CA GLU A 238 -1.18 4.78 19.03
C GLU A 238 -2.48 5.50 18.65
N PRO A 239 -2.46 6.69 18.01
CA PRO A 239 -3.69 7.36 17.59
C PRO A 239 -4.55 6.54 16.61
N PHE A 240 -3.94 5.61 15.87
CA PHE A 240 -4.59 4.81 14.83
C PHE A 240 -5.01 3.42 15.34
N ARG A 241 -4.47 2.97 16.49
CA ARG A 241 -4.62 1.59 16.98
C ARG A 241 -6.08 1.18 17.13
N ARG A 242 -6.90 2.03 17.77
CA ARG A 242 -8.32 1.71 18.01
C ARG A 242 -9.07 1.51 16.71
N GLU A 243 -8.89 2.41 15.75
CA GLU A 243 -9.57 2.34 14.46
C GLU A 243 -9.09 1.13 13.64
N TYR A 244 -7.77 0.88 13.61
CA TYR A 244 -7.21 -0.31 12.98
C TYR A 244 -7.84 -1.61 13.51
N LEU A 245 -7.93 -1.76 14.85
CA LEU A 245 -8.54 -2.94 15.49
C LEU A 245 -10.06 -3.03 15.29
N GLN A 246 -10.74 -1.94 14.97
CA GLN A 246 -12.15 -1.98 14.57
C GLN A 246 -12.34 -2.49 13.14
N LYS A 247 -11.31 -2.36 12.28
CA LYS A 247 -11.36 -2.70 10.85
C LYS A 247 -10.63 -3.98 10.49
N TRP A 248 -9.98 -4.65 11.43
CA TRP A 248 -9.29 -5.92 11.19
C TRP A 248 -10.20 -7.15 11.34
N LEU A 249 -9.72 -8.32 10.91
CA LEU A 249 -10.44 -9.59 10.94
C LEU A 249 -10.32 -10.39 12.24
N HIS A 250 -9.46 -9.97 13.18
CA HIS A 250 -8.92 -10.89 14.19
C HIS A 250 -9.52 -10.75 15.60
N THR A 251 -10.49 -9.86 15.81
CA THR A 251 -11.07 -9.64 17.14
C THR A 251 -11.66 -10.94 17.71
N ASN A 252 -11.13 -11.39 18.84
CA ASN A 252 -11.54 -12.62 19.55
C ASN A 252 -11.50 -13.89 18.68
N GLN A 253 -10.69 -13.89 17.62
CA GLN A 253 -10.55 -15.07 16.77
C GLN A 253 -9.95 -16.21 17.60
N LYS A 254 -10.67 -17.34 17.64
CA LYS A 254 -10.17 -18.59 18.22
C LYS A 254 -9.18 -19.21 17.25
N VAL A 255 -7.98 -19.48 17.75
CA VAL A 255 -6.85 -20.01 16.99
C VAL A 255 -6.21 -21.17 17.75
N ARG A 256 -5.36 -21.93 17.07
CA ARG A 256 -4.53 -22.97 17.66
C ARG A 256 -3.08 -22.57 17.47
N TYR A 257 -2.31 -22.46 18.56
CA TYR A 257 -0.89 -22.10 18.54
C TYR A 257 -0.01 -23.32 18.75
N ARG A 258 1.10 -23.38 18.02
CA ARG A 258 2.12 -24.43 18.16
C ARG A 258 3.52 -23.80 18.24
N TYR A 259 4.31 -24.26 19.21
CA TYR A 259 5.65 -23.71 19.48
C TYR A 259 6.69 -24.09 18.42
N ASP A 260 6.68 -25.33 17.97
CA ASP A 260 7.50 -25.88 16.87
C ASP A 260 6.66 -26.85 16.03
N ARG A 261 7.20 -27.47 14.97
CA ARG A 261 6.39 -28.35 14.10
C ARG A 261 5.89 -29.62 14.79
N ASP A 262 6.61 -30.12 15.78
CA ASP A 262 6.38 -31.43 16.41
C ASP A 262 5.51 -31.33 17.67
N SER A 263 5.35 -30.12 18.21
CA SER A 263 4.51 -29.83 19.37
C SER A 263 3.02 -30.01 19.09
N GLN A 264 2.25 -30.37 20.12
CA GLN A 264 0.79 -30.36 20.03
C GLN A 264 0.29 -28.91 19.88
N ALA A 265 -0.71 -28.69 19.02
CA ALA A 265 -1.33 -27.39 18.88
C ALA A 265 -2.28 -27.12 20.07
N MET A 266 -2.10 -25.99 20.74
CA MET A 266 -2.89 -25.57 21.90
C MET A 266 -3.87 -24.46 21.53
N PRO A 267 -5.08 -24.42 22.13
CA PRO A 267 -6.03 -23.34 21.87
C PRO A 267 -5.52 -22.00 22.39
N ALA A 268 -5.77 -20.94 21.62
CA ALA A 268 -5.53 -19.55 22.00
C ALA A 268 -6.59 -18.63 21.39
N VAL A 269 -6.70 -17.40 21.91
CA VAL A 269 -7.61 -16.37 21.41
C VAL A 269 -6.84 -15.12 21.09
N ILE A 270 -7.03 -14.56 19.89
CA ILE A 270 -6.43 -13.28 19.53
C ILE A 270 -7.07 -12.16 20.36
N ARG A 271 -6.22 -11.37 21.03
CA ARG A 271 -6.64 -10.26 21.90
C ARG A 271 -6.32 -8.88 21.36
N GLY A 272 -5.43 -8.77 20.37
CA GLY A 272 -5.06 -7.48 19.81
C GLY A 272 -3.62 -7.47 19.32
N LEU A 273 -2.98 -6.32 19.53
CA LEU A 273 -1.58 -6.07 19.19
C LEU A 273 -0.81 -5.67 20.44
N THR A 274 0.46 -6.06 20.53
CA THR A 274 1.39 -5.49 21.51
C THR A 274 1.73 -4.04 21.14
N GLN A 275 2.45 -3.34 22.03
CA GLN A 275 2.88 -1.96 21.76
C GLN A 275 3.73 -1.86 20.48
N ASN A 276 4.55 -2.89 20.24
CA ASN A 276 5.44 -3.01 19.07
C ASN A 276 4.75 -3.56 17.81
N GLY A 277 3.43 -3.78 17.86
CA GLY A 277 2.64 -4.24 16.71
C GLY A 277 2.62 -5.75 16.50
N CYS A 278 3.21 -6.56 17.38
CA CYS A 278 3.10 -8.01 17.26
C CYS A 278 1.67 -8.46 17.57
N LEU A 279 1.22 -9.54 16.94
CA LEU A 279 -0.10 -10.10 17.22
C LEU A 279 -0.10 -10.73 18.62
N LEU A 280 -1.04 -10.30 19.46
CA LEU A 280 -1.17 -10.76 20.84
C LEU A 280 -2.28 -11.81 20.91
N ALA A 281 -1.93 -13.00 21.38
CA ALA A 281 -2.87 -14.07 21.69
C ALA A 281 -2.79 -14.47 23.16
N GLU A 282 -3.88 -15.03 23.69
CA GLU A 282 -3.98 -15.56 25.05
C GLU A 282 -4.28 -17.05 24.99
N GLY A 283 -3.43 -17.87 25.61
CA GLY A 283 -3.62 -19.32 25.69
C GLY A 283 -4.64 -19.72 26.76
N SER A 284 -5.01 -20.99 26.79
CA SER A 284 -6.01 -21.53 27.75
C SER A 284 -5.63 -21.40 29.23
N ALA A 285 -4.35 -21.23 29.56
CA ALA A 285 -3.87 -21.04 30.93
C ALA A 285 -3.60 -19.55 31.25
N GLY A 286 -4.11 -18.62 30.42
CA GLY A 286 -3.92 -17.18 30.59
C GLY A 286 -2.54 -16.66 30.17
N GLN A 287 -1.68 -17.52 29.60
CA GLN A 287 -0.38 -17.12 29.11
C GLN A 287 -0.51 -16.20 27.89
N LYS A 288 0.25 -15.10 27.88
CA LYS A 288 0.33 -14.17 26.75
C LYS A 288 1.33 -14.69 25.72
N LEU A 289 0.91 -14.73 24.46
CA LEU A 289 1.70 -15.16 23.32
C LEU A 289 1.88 -13.99 22.37
N GLU A 290 3.13 -13.59 22.13
CA GLU A 290 3.47 -12.53 21.18
C GLU A 290 3.97 -13.13 19.86
N LEU A 291 3.36 -12.71 18.76
CA LEU A 291 3.58 -13.30 17.44
C LEU A 291 4.09 -12.25 16.46
N TYR A 292 5.31 -12.45 15.99
CA TYR A 292 5.99 -11.59 15.05
C TYR A 292 5.52 -11.81 13.60
N PRO A 293 5.36 -10.73 12.79
CA PRO A 293 4.94 -10.79 11.38
C PRO A 293 5.74 -11.74 10.49
N ASP A 294 7.05 -11.83 10.70
CA ASP A 294 7.97 -12.63 9.87
C ASP A 294 8.41 -13.93 10.55
N GLY A 295 8.25 -14.03 11.88
CA GLY A 295 8.63 -15.20 12.68
C GLY A 295 7.51 -16.23 12.84
N ASN A 296 6.28 -15.94 12.41
CA ASN A 296 5.14 -16.84 12.53
C ASN A 296 4.35 -16.92 11.22
N SER A 297 3.61 -18.01 11.02
CA SER A 297 2.54 -18.11 10.03
C SER A 297 1.20 -18.27 10.71
N LEU A 298 0.24 -17.42 10.33
CA LEU A 298 -1.17 -17.55 10.67
C LEU A 298 -1.92 -18.06 9.43
N ASP A 299 -2.33 -19.31 9.48
CA ASP A 299 -3.32 -19.84 8.54
C ASP A 299 -4.71 -19.42 9.03
N PHE A 300 -5.28 -18.47 8.28
CA PHE A 300 -6.59 -17.90 8.57
C PHE A 300 -7.72 -18.92 8.45
N PHE A 301 -7.64 -19.84 7.48
CA PHE A 301 -8.72 -20.79 7.19
C PHE A 301 -8.70 -21.97 8.17
N SER A 302 -7.51 -22.47 8.53
CA SER A 302 -7.40 -23.54 9.52
C SER A 302 -7.34 -23.05 10.98
N GLY A 303 -7.24 -21.73 11.16
CA GLY A 303 -7.05 -21.07 12.47
C GLY A 303 -5.76 -21.50 13.15
N LEU A 304 -4.73 -21.86 12.39
CA LEU A 304 -3.47 -22.40 12.92
C LEU A 304 -2.37 -21.33 12.92
N LEU A 305 -1.75 -21.15 14.08
CA LEU A 305 -0.57 -20.35 14.31
C LEU A 305 0.63 -21.26 14.54
N THR A 306 1.66 -21.10 13.70
CA THR A 306 2.93 -21.83 13.84
C THR A 306 4.09 -20.86 13.81
N ARG A 307 5.04 -21.06 14.71
CA ARG A 307 6.35 -20.38 14.64
C ARG A 307 7.14 -20.95 13.46
N LYS A 308 7.79 -20.08 12.70
CA LYS A 308 8.65 -20.46 11.57
C LYS A 308 10.03 -20.88 12.03
#